data_AF-E9MWF0-F1
#
_entry.id   AF-E9MWF0-F1
#
_cell.length_a   1.000
_cell.length_b   1.000
_cell.length_c   1.000
_cell.angle_alpha   90.00
_cell.angle_beta   90.00
_cell.angle_gamma   90.00
#
_symmetry.space_group_name_H-M   'P 1'
#
loop_
_entity.id
_entity.type
_entity.pdbx_description
1 polymer ?
#
loop_
_entity_poly.entity_id
_entity_poly.type
_entity_poly.pdbx_seq_one_letter_code
_entity_poly.pdbx_strand_id
1 'polypeptide(L)'
;TTVHWHGLDVPESADGHPRLAIGQGHDYVYEFEVTNRAGTYWYHPHPHMRTGAQVYQGLAGLLLVRDAEEDALALPSGEAELLCVLQDRRLNARNQLVFHGGGMREMMNGFLGDRMLVNGQPQPTTEVDAAWHRVRMLNGSNARIYKLAWSRDVQMAVIGGDGGLLEQPLRQQVLTLAPGQRADLLLDLTGLAAGMEVHLESQAFAEADAGVVGMMGMRGGPMMGMMGGRSKVPNGAPLRVMTLRTRARQGPAFRVPERLSSFDAAWSPRADAEIRRVPLEFQRMEWLLGGRTFAMSAVAPEETVASGSTHLWEFENLVNRMGMQAAHPIHIHGRQFRVVDRTGGRASNTLRAGIVDAGWRDTVLVLPGETVRVQVEFTRHPGLYLYHCHLLE
;
A
#
# COMPACT_ATOMS: atom_id res chain seq x y z
N THR A 1 -6.22 -3.61 21.78
CA THR A 1 -5.84 -3.51 20.35
C THR A 1 -6.19 -4.83 19.69
N THR A 2 -5.96 -4.98 18.38
CA THR A 2 -6.07 -6.25 17.64
C THR A 2 -4.98 -6.23 16.59
N VAL A 3 -4.33 -7.36 16.32
CA VAL A 3 -3.33 -7.50 15.25
C VAL A 3 -4.03 -8.02 14.00
N HIS A 4 -3.87 -7.32 12.88
CA HIS A 4 -4.24 -7.79 11.56
C HIS A 4 -2.99 -8.24 10.81
N TRP A 5 -3.05 -9.42 10.20
CA TRP A 5 -1.97 -10.02 9.40
C TRP A 5 -2.21 -9.68 7.93
N HIS A 6 -1.84 -8.47 7.57
CA HIS A 6 -2.20 -7.86 6.30
C HIS A 6 -1.68 -8.66 5.10
N GLY A 7 -2.65 -9.12 4.30
CA GLY A 7 -2.44 -9.96 3.14
C GLY A 7 -2.39 -11.47 3.42
N LEU A 8 -2.65 -11.96 4.63
CA LEU A 8 -2.78 -13.42 4.84
C LEU A 8 -4.20 -13.93 4.59
N ASP A 9 -4.29 -15.20 4.17
CA ASP A 9 -5.54 -15.95 4.03
C ASP A 9 -5.73 -16.79 5.30
N VAL A 10 -6.40 -16.21 6.29
CA VAL A 10 -6.54 -16.74 7.66
C VAL A 10 -8.00 -16.77 8.11
N PRO A 11 -8.37 -17.63 9.10
CA PRO A 11 -9.71 -17.61 9.70
C PRO A 11 -10.09 -16.24 10.28
N GLU A 12 -11.39 -15.91 10.32
CA GLU A 12 -11.91 -14.67 10.90
C GLU A 12 -11.40 -14.40 12.33
N SER A 13 -11.28 -15.45 13.15
CA SER A 13 -10.73 -15.36 14.51
C SER A 13 -9.26 -14.93 14.55
N ALA A 14 -8.53 -15.12 13.45
CA ALA A 14 -7.13 -14.74 13.32
C ALA A 14 -6.92 -13.46 12.48
N ASP A 15 -7.85 -13.10 11.59
CA ASP A 15 -7.74 -11.96 10.66
C ASP A 15 -7.51 -10.61 11.34
N GLY A 16 -7.99 -10.44 12.58
CA GLY A 16 -7.74 -9.23 13.37
C GLY A 16 -8.86 -8.19 13.31
N HIS A 17 -10.06 -8.56 12.86
CA HIS A 17 -11.25 -7.71 12.83
C HIS A 17 -11.42 -6.86 14.12
N PRO A 18 -11.76 -5.55 14.03
CA PRO A 18 -11.97 -4.66 15.17
C PRO A 18 -12.86 -5.17 16.32
N ARG A 19 -13.77 -6.12 16.06
CA ARG A 19 -14.66 -6.75 17.05
C ARG A 19 -13.91 -7.64 18.07
N LEU A 20 -12.69 -8.07 17.71
CA LEU A 20 -11.80 -8.90 18.51
C LEU A 20 -10.80 -8.06 19.33
N ALA A 21 -10.93 -6.72 19.31
CA ALA A 21 -9.97 -5.85 19.97
C ALA A 21 -10.01 -5.96 21.51
N ILE A 22 -8.89 -6.39 22.09
CA ILE A 22 -8.68 -6.54 23.53
C ILE A 22 -8.38 -5.22 24.26
N GLY A 23 -8.61 -5.21 25.58
CA GLY A 23 -8.23 -4.10 26.48
C GLY A 23 -6.72 -4.02 26.76
N GLN A 24 -6.34 -3.13 27.68
CA GLN A 24 -4.99 -3.15 28.27
C GLN A 24 -4.92 -4.27 29.32
N GLY A 25 -3.78 -4.97 29.42
CA GLY A 25 -3.60 -6.07 30.38
C GLY A 25 -4.36 -7.36 30.05
N HIS A 26 -4.86 -7.48 28.82
CA HIS A 26 -5.46 -8.70 28.27
C HIS A 26 -4.60 -9.24 27.13
N ASP A 27 -4.74 -10.54 26.86
CA ASP A 27 -4.08 -11.23 25.74
C ASP A 27 -5.13 -11.75 24.74
N TYR A 28 -4.71 -11.90 23.49
CA TYR A 28 -5.46 -12.61 22.45
C TYR A 28 -4.50 -13.55 21.73
N VAL A 29 -4.86 -14.84 21.65
CA VAL A 29 -4.03 -15.87 21.01
C VAL A 29 -4.48 -16.05 19.57
N TYR A 30 -3.54 -15.91 18.64
CA TYR A 30 -3.74 -16.14 17.21
C TYR A 30 -3.19 -17.53 16.86
N GLU A 31 -4.02 -18.37 16.25
CA GLU A 31 -3.63 -19.70 15.76
C GLU A 31 -4.16 -19.87 14.32
N PHE A 32 -3.25 -20.09 13.38
CA PHE A 32 -3.54 -20.31 11.96
C PHE A 32 -2.33 -20.92 11.25
N GLU A 33 -2.55 -21.54 10.09
CA GLU A 33 -1.50 -22.01 9.20
C GLU A 33 -1.17 -20.94 8.15
N VAL A 34 0.12 -20.66 7.91
CA VAL A 34 0.55 -19.77 6.83
C VAL A 34 0.49 -20.55 5.52
N THR A 35 -0.56 -20.32 4.74
CA THR A 35 -0.81 -21.00 3.45
C THR A 35 -0.66 -20.07 2.23
N ASN A 36 -0.09 -18.88 2.45
CA ASN A 36 0.20 -17.89 1.43
C ASN A 36 1.52 -18.19 0.70
N ARG A 37 1.65 -17.69 -0.54
CA ARG A 37 2.87 -17.77 -1.36
C ARG A 37 4.03 -16.99 -0.73
N ALA A 38 5.27 -17.28 -1.11
CA ALA A 38 6.41 -16.44 -0.74
C ALA A 38 6.22 -14.98 -1.16
N GLY A 39 6.49 -14.06 -0.22
CA GLY A 39 6.11 -12.66 -0.39
C GLY A 39 6.38 -11.78 0.82
N THR A 40 6.18 -10.48 0.61
CA THR A 40 6.34 -9.44 1.62
C THR A 40 4.96 -9.09 2.20
N TYR A 41 4.65 -9.69 3.34
CA TYR A 41 3.46 -9.39 4.14
C TYR A 41 3.84 -8.49 5.31
N TRP A 42 2.85 -8.07 6.10
CA TRP A 42 3.09 -7.25 7.28
C TRP A 42 1.97 -7.39 8.30
N TYR A 43 2.24 -7.00 9.54
CA TYR A 43 1.24 -6.97 10.60
C TYR A 43 1.15 -5.57 11.20
N HIS A 44 -0.08 -5.16 11.50
CA HIS A 44 -0.36 -3.85 12.08
C HIS A 44 -1.63 -3.90 12.93
N PRO A 45 -1.85 -2.95 13.85
CA PRO A 45 -3.06 -2.92 14.65
C PRO A 45 -4.27 -2.53 13.79
N HIS A 46 -5.43 -3.12 14.06
CA HIS A 46 -6.71 -2.79 13.40
C HIS A 46 -7.89 -2.43 14.35
N PRO A 47 -7.69 -1.66 15.44
CA PRO A 47 -8.80 -1.25 16.30
C PRO A 47 -9.61 -0.09 15.70
N HIS A 48 -10.93 -0.22 15.72
CA HIS A 48 -11.88 0.81 15.27
C HIS A 48 -11.55 2.21 15.86
N MET A 49 -11.56 3.23 14.99
CA MET A 49 -11.19 4.64 15.26
C MET A 49 -9.78 4.85 15.85
N ARG A 50 -8.90 3.83 15.86
CA ARG A 50 -7.59 3.91 16.52
C ARG A 50 -6.44 3.30 15.72
N THR A 51 -6.71 2.67 14.57
CA THR A 51 -5.70 2.14 13.62
C THR A 51 -4.63 3.16 13.28
N GLY A 52 -4.97 4.29 12.67
CA GLY A 52 -3.99 5.31 12.26
C GLY A 52 -3.12 5.82 13.39
N ALA A 53 -3.70 6.06 14.58
CA ALA A 53 -2.94 6.49 15.75
C ALA A 53 -1.97 5.42 16.28
N GLN A 54 -2.35 4.13 16.25
CA GLN A 54 -1.47 3.05 16.76
C GLN A 54 -0.36 2.66 15.76
N VAL A 55 -0.66 2.62 14.46
CA VAL A 55 0.35 2.46 13.40
C VAL A 55 1.36 3.62 13.45
N TYR A 56 0.86 4.85 13.59
CA TYR A 56 1.71 6.04 13.68
C TYR A 56 2.72 5.99 14.81
N GLN A 57 2.31 5.51 16.00
CA GLN A 57 3.16 5.37 17.18
C GLN A 57 4.16 4.19 17.09
N GLY A 58 4.19 3.45 15.98
CA GLY A 58 5.24 2.46 15.68
C GLY A 58 4.79 1.00 15.72
N LEU A 59 3.50 0.71 15.92
CA LEU A 59 3.00 -0.66 15.81
C LEU A 59 2.81 -1.04 14.34
N ALA A 60 3.89 -1.46 13.68
CA ALA A 60 3.88 -2.11 12.36
C ALA A 60 5.16 -2.94 12.20
N GLY A 61 5.07 -4.12 11.58
CA GLY A 61 6.23 -4.96 11.30
C GLY A 61 6.05 -5.82 10.05
N LEU A 62 7.15 -6.16 9.38
CA LEU A 62 7.13 -7.06 8.23
C LEU A 62 6.94 -8.51 8.67
N LEU A 63 6.27 -9.29 7.81
CA LEU A 63 6.18 -10.73 7.87
C LEU A 63 6.63 -11.28 6.52
N LEU A 64 7.78 -11.96 6.47
CA LEU A 64 8.31 -12.50 5.22
C LEU A 64 7.97 -13.98 5.12
N VAL A 65 7.18 -14.35 4.13
CA VAL A 65 6.90 -15.76 3.81
C VAL A 65 7.91 -16.21 2.75
N ARG A 66 8.42 -17.43 2.91
CA ARG A 66 9.40 -18.08 2.02
C ARG A 66 8.88 -19.45 1.63
N ASP A 67 9.20 -19.88 0.41
CA ASP A 67 8.88 -21.20 -0.10
C ASP A 67 9.95 -21.67 -1.11
N ALA A 68 9.84 -22.92 -1.53
CA ALA A 68 10.76 -23.52 -2.48
C ALA A 68 10.64 -22.99 -3.93
N GLU A 69 9.56 -22.27 -4.28
CA GLU A 69 9.46 -21.59 -5.58
C GLU A 69 10.36 -20.35 -5.58
N GLU A 70 10.31 -19.52 -4.53
CA GLU A 70 11.19 -18.35 -4.38
C GLU A 70 12.67 -18.76 -4.27
N ASP A 71 12.98 -19.76 -3.44
CA ASP A 71 14.37 -20.20 -3.23
C ASP A 71 15.01 -20.73 -4.52
N ALA A 72 14.24 -21.42 -5.37
CA ALA A 72 14.73 -21.97 -6.65
C ALA A 72 15.16 -20.90 -7.67
N LEU A 73 14.72 -19.65 -7.51
CA LEU A 73 15.11 -18.53 -8.36
C LEU A 73 16.49 -17.95 -8.04
N ALA A 74 17.08 -18.33 -6.88
CA ALA A 74 18.35 -17.80 -6.38
C ALA A 74 18.42 -16.25 -6.40
N LEU A 75 17.33 -15.58 -6.00
CA LEU A 75 17.25 -14.12 -5.90
C LEU A 75 18.30 -13.57 -4.91
N PRO A 76 18.73 -12.30 -5.06
CA PRO A 76 19.61 -11.66 -4.10
C PRO A 76 19.04 -11.75 -2.67
N SER A 77 19.87 -12.22 -1.75
CA SER A 77 19.53 -12.63 -0.39
C SER A 77 20.60 -12.20 0.62
N GLY A 78 20.30 -12.31 1.92
CA GLY A 78 21.22 -11.89 2.98
C GLY A 78 21.51 -10.39 2.94
N GLU A 79 22.78 -9.98 2.91
CA GLU A 79 23.16 -8.56 2.80
C GLU A 79 22.67 -7.88 1.51
N ALA A 80 22.30 -8.65 0.48
CA ALA A 80 21.77 -8.15 -0.79
C ALA A 80 20.23 -8.11 -0.85
N GLU A 81 19.53 -8.41 0.26
CA GLU A 81 18.08 -8.27 0.39
C GLU A 81 17.74 -7.18 1.40
N LEU A 82 17.37 -6.02 0.87
CA LEU A 82 17.07 -4.82 1.64
C LEU A 82 15.57 -4.79 1.99
N LEU A 83 15.26 -4.58 3.26
CA LEU A 83 13.89 -4.32 3.73
C LEU A 83 13.68 -2.80 3.81
N CYS A 84 12.58 -2.30 3.27
CA CYS A 84 12.30 -0.86 3.18
C CYS A 84 10.84 -0.54 3.56
N VAL A 85 10.59 -0.37 4.87
CA VAL A 85 9.31 0.12 5.39
C VAL A 85 9.29 1.65 5.33
N LEU A 86 8.53 2.19 4.39
CA LEU A 86 8.40 3.62 4.12
C LEU A 86 7.35 4.26 5.03
N GLN A 87 7.75 5.24 5.83
CA GLN A 87 6.88 5.93 6.78
C GLN A 87 7.14 7.43 6.80
N ASP A 88 6.10 8.26 6.87
CA ASP A 88 6.24 9.67 7.20
C ASP A 88 5.69 10.01 8.60
N ARG A 89 6.37 10.93 9.31
CA ARG A 89 6.04 11.36 10.67
C ARG A 89 6.22 12.88 10.82
N ARG A 90 5.68 13.43 11.89
CA ARG A 90 5.83 14.82 12.33
C ARG A 90 6.39 14.82 13.76
N LEU A 91 7.44 15.61 13.99
CA LEU A 91 8.07 15.73 15.31
C LEU A 91 7.87 17.15 15.86
N ASN A 92 7.60 17.29 17.16
CA ASN A 92 7.63 18.60 17.82
C ASN A 92 9.07 19.00 18.19
N ALA A 93 9.23 20.22 18.72
CA ALA A 93 10.52 20.77 19.17
C ALA A 93 11.18 19.98 20.33
N ARG A 94 10.53 18.96 20.89
CA ARG A 94 11.07 18.03 21.90
C ARG A 94 11.33 16.63 21.33
N ASN A 95 11.40 16.51 20.00
CA ASN A 95 11.56 15.26 19.25
C ASN A 95 10.50 14.18 19.57
N GLN A 96 9.30 14.57 20.01
CA GLN A 96 8.19 13.63 20.23
C GLN A 96 7.31 13.52 18.98
N LEU A 97 6.79 12.32 18.72
CA LEU A 97 5.82 12.05 17.66
C LEU A 97 4.54 12.87 17.86
N VAL A 98 4.10 13.55 16.81
CA VAL A 98 2.88 14.37 16.81
C VAL A 98 1.88 13.79 15.83
N PHE A 99 0.83 13.15 16.34
CA PHE A 99 -0.34 12.77 15.55
C PHE A 99 -1.47 13.75 15.85
N HIS A 100 -1.97 14.44 14.83
CA HIS A 100 -3.13 15.33 14.94
C HIS A 100 -4.34 14.81 14.17
N GLY A 101 -4.33 13.54 13.75
CA GLY A 101 -5.35 12.86 12.95
C GLY A 101 -6.70 12.64 13.64
N GLY A 102 -7.17 13.61 14.43
CA GLY A 102 -8.58 13.88 14.72
C GLY A 102 -9.01 15.27 14.25
N GLY A 103 -8.10 16.06 13.66
CA GLY A 103 -8.45 17.32 13.02
C GLY A 103 -9.18 17.07 11.71
N MET A 104 -10.37 17.67 11.53
CA MET A 104 -11.28 17.42 10.38
C MET A 104 -10.58 17.41 9.01
N ARG A 105 -9.56 18.23 8.78
CA ARG A 105 -8.78 18.22 7.52
C ARG A 105 -7.98 16.93 7.32
N GLU A 106 -7.26 16.48 8.35
CA GLU A 106 -6.45 15.25 8.30
C GLU A 106 -7.40 14.02 8.23
N MET A 107 -8.56 14.05 8.93
CA MET A 107 -9.61 13.03 8.76
C MET A 107 -10.16 12.89 7.33
N MET A 108 -10.23 13.98 6.56
CA MET A 108 -10.76 13.95 5.18
C MET A 108 -9.70 13.67 4.10
N ASN A 109 -8.44 13.99 4.36
CA ASN A 109 -7.36 13.98 3.35
C ASN A 109 -6.21 13.02 3.71
N GLY A 110 -6.29 12.37 4.87
CA GLY A 110 -5.21 11.62 5.47
C GLY A 110 -4.16 12.48 6.18
N PHE A 111 -3.39 11.84 7.07
CA PHE A 111 -2.26 12.44 7.76
C PHE A 111 -1.02 12.45 6.86
N LEU A 112 -0.36 13.61 6.78
CA LEU A 112 0.92 13.76 6.10
C LEU A 112 1.98 14.30 7.09
N GLY A 113 3.05 13.53 7.25
CA GLY A 113 4.26 13.92 7.97
C GLY A 113 5.12 14.90 7.16
N ASP A 114 6.10 15.49 7.84
CA ASP A 114 7.15 16.34 7.24
C ASP A 114 8.56 15.73 7.37
N ARG A 115 8.70 14.61 8.09
CA ARG A 115 9.91 13.77 8.16
C ARG A 115 9.65 12.43 7.48
N MET A 116 10.46 12.10 6.47
CA MET A 116 10.49 10.78 5.83
C MET A 116 11.42 9.82 6.59
N LEU A 117 10.99 8.57 6.78
CA LEU A 117 11.75 7.51 7.45
C LEU A 117 11.70 6.19 6.67
N VAL A 118 12.82 5.46 6.67
CA VAL A 118 12.87 4.06 6.22
C VAL A 118 13.28 3.20 7.41
N ASN A 119 12.50 2.17 7.74
CA ASN A 119 12.71 1.31 8.91
C ASN A 119 12.86 2.10 10.22
N GLY A 120 12.08 3.18 10.40
CA GLY A 120 12.15 4.06 11.55
C GLY A 120 13.35 5.03 11.60
N GLN A 121 14.26 4.98 10.63
CA GLN A 121 15.41 5.90 10.53
C GLN A 121 15.11 7.05 9.57
N PRO A 122 15.39 8.33 9.93
CA PRO A 122 15.19 9.45 9.02
C PRO A 122 16.16 9.44 7.84
N GLN A 123 15.63 9.29 6.61
CA GLN A 123 16.38 9.32 5.33
C GLN A 123 17.77 8.63 5.38
N PRO A 124 17.85 7.33 5.68
CA PRO A 124 19.12 6.66 5.96
C PRO A 124 20.01 6.52 4.72
N THR A 125 21.32 6.47 4.94
CA THR A 125 22.29 5.96 3.96
C THR A 125 22.64 4.51 4.33
N THR A 126 22.51 3.59 3.38
CA THR A 126 22.85 2.17 3.54
C THR A 126 24.05 1.83 2.65
N GLU A 127 25.08 1.21 3.22
CA GLU A 127 26.21 0.68 2.44
C GLU A 127 25.82 -0.62 1.75
N VAL A 128 26.01 -0.71 0.44
CA VAL A 128 25.69 -1.88 -0.39
C VAL A 128 26.86 -2.26 -1.28
N ASP A 129 27.00 -3.55 -1.62
CA ASP A 129 28.00 -3.99 -2.59
C ASP A 129 27.63 -3.55 -4.02
N ALA A 130 28.60 -3.39 -4.92
CA ALA A 130 28.35 -3.12 -6.34
C ALA A 130 27.87 -4.41 -7.03
N ALA A 131 26.57 -4.69 -6.88
CA ALA A 131 25.95 -5.99 -7.12
C ALA A 131 24.47 -5.85 -7.54
N TRP A 132 23.82 -6.97 -7.84
CA TRP A 132 22.37 -7.04 -7.85
C TRP A 132 21.82 -7.07 -6.42
N HIS A 133 20.79 -6.27 -6.15
CA HIS A 133 20.09 -6.20 -4.87
C HIS A 133 18.61 -6.45 -5.04
N ARG A 134 18.00 -7.13 -4.06
CA ARG A 134 16.55 -7.23 -3.89
C ARG A 134 16.11 -6.17 -2.89
N VAL A 135 15.01 -5.48 -3.17
CA VAL A 135 14.44 -4.48 -2.25
C VAL A 135 12.97 -4.78 -2.01
N ARG A 136 12.62 -5.16 -0.78
CA ARG A 136 11.26 -5.43 -0.32
C ARG A 136 10.66 -4.15 0.26
N MET A 137 9.80 -3.48 -0.50
CA MET A 137 9.19 -2.21 -0.10
C MET A 137 7.79 -2.43 0.48
N LEU A 138 7.50 -1.72 1.58
CA LEU A 138 6.17 -1.55 2.15
C LEU A 138 5.90 -0.06 2.32
N ASN A 139 4.76 0.43 1.83
CA ASN A 139 4.25 1.72 2.29
C ASN A 139 3.45 1.55 3.60
N GLY A 140 4.14 1.77 4.72
CA GLY A 140 3.58 1.77 6.08
C GLY A 140 3.26 3.17 6.59
N SER A 141 2.99 4.13 5.70
CA SER A 141 2.55 5.48 6.03
C SER A 141 1.04 5.53 6.23
N ASN A 142 0.55 6.54 6.95
CA ASN A 142 -0.88 6.70 7.20
C ASN A 142 -1.67 7.04 5.93
N ALA A 143 -1.17 7.96 5.11
CA ALA A 143 -1.87 8.38 3.89
C ALA A 143 -0.97 8.75 2.68
N ARG A 144 0.34 8.91 2.89
CA ARG A 144 1.23 9.37 1.81
C ARG A 144 1.33 8.34 0.68
N ILE A 145 1.11 8.79 -0.55
CA ILE A 145 1.36 8.00 -1.76
C ILE A 145 2.75 8.39 -2.29
N TYR A 146 3.57 7.40 -2.60
CA TYR A 146 4.91 7.63 -3.16
C TYR A 146 4.92 7.36 -4.66
N LYS A 147 5.67 8.17 -5.40
CA LYS A 147 5.98 8.01 -6.83
C LYS A 147 7.49 7.78 -6.95
N LEU A 148 7.90 6.58 -6.53
CA LEU A 148 9.28 6.18 -6.28
C LEU A 148 10.06 6.04 -7.59
N ALA A 149 11.29 6.56 -7.60
CA ALA A 149 12.27 6.33 -8.65
C ALA A 149 13.68 6.30 -8.04
N TRP A 150 14.60 5.58 -8.68
CA TRP A 150 16.02 5.64 -8.35
C TRP A 150 16.73 6.67 -9.23
N SER A 151 17.66 7.41 -8.63
CA SER A 151 18.56 8.31 -9.35
C SER A 151 19.50 7.56 -10.30
N ARG A 152 20.22 8.29 -11.16
CA ARG A 152 21.20 7.73 -12.14
C ARG A 152 20.57 6.77 -13.17
N ASP A 153 19.29 6.96 -13.45
CA ASP A 153 18.50 6.16 -14.40
C ASP A 153 18.55 4.64 -14.12
N VAL A 154 18.80 4.26 -12.86
CA VAL A 154 18.73 2.87 -12.40
C VAL A 154 17.28 2.40 -12.56
N GLN A 155 17.07 1.41 -13.42
CA GLN A 155 15.75 0.82 -13.62
C GLN A 155 15.41 -0.16 -12.49
N MET A 156 14.12 -0.21 -12.15
CA MET A 156 13.57 -1.22 -11.26
C MET A 156 13.00 -2.35 -12.10
N ALA A 157 13.39 -3.60 -11.81
CA ALA A 157 12.61 -4.76 -12.22
C ALA A 157 11.71 -5.16 -11.05
N VAL A 158 10.41 -4.87 -11.14
CA VAL A 158 9.42 -5.35 -10.15
C VAL A 158 9.24 -6.84 -10.35
N ILE A 159 9.46 -7.61 -9.30
CA ILE A 159 9.37 -9.08 -9.29
C ILE A 159 8.24 -9.61 -8.39
N GLY A 160 7.66 -8.78 -7.52
CA GLY A 160 6.53 -9.16 -6.69
C GLY A 160 5.66 -7.98 -6.27
N GLY A 161 4.40 -8.29 -5.94
CA GLY A 161 3.41 -7.36 -5.41
C GLY A 161 2.98 -7.75 -3.99
N ASP A 162 1.74 -7.44 -3.63
CA ASP A 162 1.20 -7.72 -2.29
C ASP A 162 1.15 -9.23 -1.99
N GLY A 163 0.68 -10.03 -2.96
CA GLY A 163 0.48 -11.47 -2.87
C GLY A 163 1.67 -12.31 -3.34
N GLY A 164 2.89 -11.78 -3.24
CA GLY A 164 4.12 -12.47 -3.62
C GLY A 164 4.59 -12.21 -5.05
N LEU A 165 5.35 -13.15 -5.60
CA LEU A 165 5.99 -13.02 -6.92
C LEU A 165 5.00 -12.83 -8.08
N LEU A 166 5.41 -12.07 -9.09
CA LEU A 166 4.76 -11.96 -10.40
C LEU A 166 5.02 -13.23 -11.23
N GLU A 167 4.37 -13.38 -12.40
CA GLU A 167 4.77 -14.39 -13.39
C GLU A 167 6.10 -14.04 -14.08
N GLN A 168 6.32 -12.75 -14.36
CA GLN A 168 7.47 -12.22 -15.10
C GLN A 168 7.91 -10.86 -14.53
N PRO A 169 9.20 -10.49 -14.63
CA PRO A 169 9.70 -9.21 -14.13
C PRO A 169 9.21 -8.02 -14.97
N LEU A 170 8.68 -6.98 -14.32
CA LEU A 170 8.24 -5.75 -14.97
C LEU A 170 9.27 -4.63 -14.79
N ARG A 171 9.96 -4.26 -15.88
CA ARG A 171 10.90 -3.13 -15.88
C ARG A 171 10.15 -1.79 -15.89
N GLN A 172 10.50 -0.90 -14.96
CA GLN A 172 9.93 0.44 -14.86
C GLN A 172 10.93 1.45 -14.26
N GLN A 173 10.79 2.71 -14.66
CA GLN A 173 11.60 3.81 -14.12
C GLN A 173 10.96 4.45 -12.88
N VAL A 174 9.64 4.30 -12.73
CA VAL A 174 8.83 4.87 -11.65
C VAL A 174 7.89 3.80 -11.13
N LEU A 175 7.71 3.73 -9.81
CA LEU A 175 6.78 2.88 -9.09
C LEU A 175 5.86 3.75 -8.24
N THR A 176 4.55 3.59 -8.38
CA THR A 176 3.55 4.23 -7.52
C THR A 176 3.16 3.26 -6.42
N LEU A 177 3.39 3.65 -5.16
CA LEU A 177 3.14 2.81 -3.99
C LEU A 177 2.27 3.56 -2.97
N ALA A 178 1.00 3.17 -2.85
CA ALA A 178 0.05 3.71 -1.87
C ALA A 178 0.08 2.94 -0.54
N PRO A 179 -0.45 3.51 0.57
CA PRO A 179 -0.51 2.84 1.87
C PRO A 179 -1.07 1.41 1.79
N GLY A 180 -0.45 0.49 2.54
CA GLY A 180 -0.76 -0.93 2.55
C GLY A 180 -0.15 -1.74 1.39
N GLN A 181 0.19 -1.11 0.28
CA GLN A 181 0.80 -1.79 -0.86
C GLN A 181 2.26 -2.16 -0.60
N ARG A 182 2.66 -3.32 -1.15
CA ARG A 182 4.04 -3.79 -1.23
C ARG A 182 4.52 -3.92 -2.66
N ALA A 183 5.83 -3.89 -2.82
CA ALA A 183 6.51 -4.19 -4.06
C ALA A 183 7.90 -4.79 -3.76
N ASP A 184 8.22 -5.89 -4.45
CA ASP A 184 9.55 -6.49 -4.42
C ASP A 184 10.29 -6.14 -5.71
N LEU A 185 11.47 -5.55 -5.58
CA LEU A 185 12.27 -5.01 -6.68
C LEU A 185 13.61 -5.72 -6.82
N LEU A 186 14.14 -5.77 -8.03
CA LEU A 186 15.55 -6.02 -8.30
C LEU A 186 16.20 -4.76 -8.89
N LEU A 187 17.41 -4.45 -8.40
CA LEU A 187 18.25 -3.32 -8.81
C LEU A 187 19.63 -3.82 -9.22
N ASP A 188 20.14 -3.33 -10.35
CA ASP A 188 21.51 -3.60 -10.80
C ASP A 188 22.43 -2.42 -10.43
N LEU A 189 23.36 -2.65 -9.50
CA LEU A 189 24.40 -1.69 -9.12
C LEU A 189 25.81 -2.16 -9.55
N THR A 190 25.93 -3.22 -10.37
CA THR A 190 27.22 -3.82 -10.74
C THR A 190 28.15 -2.88 -11.49
N GLY A 191 27.60 -1.97 -12.30
CA GLY A 191 28.36 -0.98 -13.08
C GLY A 191 28.83 0.26 -12.30
N LEU A 192 28.56 0.36 -10.99
CA LEU A 192 28.87 1.54 -10.19
C LEU A 192 30.22 1.39 -9.46
N ALA A 193 31.05 2.44 -9.54
CA ALA A 193 32.28 2.54 -8.75
C ALA A 193 31.99 2.62 -7.24
N ALA A 194 33.00 2.38 -6.41
CA ALA A 194 32.89 2.54 -4.95
C ALA A 194 32.65 4.01 -4.55
N GLY A 195 31.91 4.22 -3.46
CA GLY A 195 31.53 5.53 -2.93
C GLY A 195 30.44 6.25 -3.71
N MET A 196 29.84 5.61 -4.73
CA MET A 196 28.79 6.21 -5.54
C MET A 196 27.45 6.13 -4.81
N GLU A 197 26.77 7.28 -4.72
CA GLU A 197 25.44 7.36 -4.13
C GLU A 197 24.35 7.18 -5.18
N VAL A 198 23.35 6.35 -4.85
CA VAL A 198 22.09 6.16 -5.58
C VAL A 198 20.95 6.48 -4.62
N HIS A 199 20.17 7.49 -4.92
CA HIS A 199 19.05 7.92 -4.08
C HIS A 199 17.75 7.24 -4.53
N LEU A 200 16.95 6.79 -3.57
CA LEU A 200 15.52 6.55 -3.76
C LEU A 200 14.78 7.86 -3.49
N GLU A 201 13.98 8.31 -4.44
CA GLU A 201 13.25 9.57 -4.35
C GLU A 201 11.78 9.35 -4.71
N SER A 202 10.86 9.98 -3.97
CA SER A 202 9.52 10.19 -4.51
C SER A 202 9.58 11.41 -5.41
N GLN A 203 9.31 11.21 -6.69
CA GLN A 203 9.19 12.27 -7.67
C GLN A 203 7.98 13.15 -7.39
N ALA A 204 8.01 14.37 -7.95
CA ALA A 204 6.88 15.28 -7.88
C ALA A 204 5.66 14.75 -8.69
N PHE A 205 4.47 15.05 -8.17
CA PHE A 205 3.19 14.95 -8.86
C PHE A 205 2.24 16.01 -8.33
N ALA A 206 1.18 16.36 -9.08
CA ALA A 206 0.21 17.37 -8.64
C ALA A 206 -0.68 16.81 -7.50
N GLU A 207 -0.98 17.59 -6.45
CA GLU A 207 -1.91 17.13 -5.38
C GLU A 207 -3.22 16.57 -5.95
N ALA A 208 -3.75 17.15 -7.04
CA ALA A 208 -4.94 16.66 -7.73
C ALA A 208 -4.83 15.24 -8.32
N ASP A 209 -3.63 14.70 -8.53
CA ASP A 209 -3.40 13.31 -8.99
C ASP A 209 -3.71 12.30 -7.88
N ALA A 210 -3.43 12.64 -6.62
CA ALA A 210 -3.89 11.91 -5.43
C ALA A 210 -5.26 12.41 -4.91
N GLY A 211 -5.80 13.48 -5.50
CA GLY A 211 -7.02 14.14 -5.06
C GLY A 211 -6.85 14.99 -3.80
N VAL A 212 -7.83 15.85 -3.54
CA VAL A 212 -7.92 16.68 -2.32
C VAL A 212 -9.38 16.96 -2.00
N VAL A 213 -9.76 16.79 -0.73
CA VAL A 213 -11.04 17.23 -0.17
C VAL A 213 -10.85 18.62 0.40
N GLY A 214 -11.24 19.63 -0.38
CA GLY A 214 -11.14 21.03 0.00
C GLY A 214 -12.17 21.91 -0.70
N MET A 215 -12.71 22.89 0.04
CA MET A 215 -13.71 23.85 -0.44
C MET A 215 -13.10 24.93 -1.37
N MET A 216 -12.53 24.52 -2.52
CA MET A 216 -12.05 25.46 -3.55
C MET A 216 -13.13 25.91 -4.55
N GLY A 217 -14.37 25.39 -4.44
CA GLY A 217 -15.47 25.69 -5.36
C GLY A 217 -16.34 26.91 -5.02
N MET A 218 -16.31 27.43 -3.78
CA MET A 218 -17.12 28.59 -3.40
C MET A 218 -16.43 29.89 -3.83
N ARG A 219 -16.92 30.48 -4.93
CA ARG A 219 -16.52 31.81 -5.41
C ARG A 219 -16.80 32.88 -4.34
N GLY A 220 -15.78 33.32 -3.60
CA GLY A 220 -15.87 34.54 -2.80
C GLY A 220 -15.03 34.57 -1.52
N GLY A 221 -13.74 34.90 -1.66
CA GLY A 221 -12.92 35.40 -0.56
C GLY A 221 -12.09 34.35 0.22
N PRO A 222 -10.93 34.74 0.76
CA PRO A 222 -10.14 33.88 1.63
C PRO A 222 -10.77 33.83 3.03
N MET A 223 -11.30 32.66 3.42
CA MET A 223 -11.64 32.35 4.81
C MET A 223 -10.35 32.27 5.65
N MET A 224 -9.90 33.44 6.13
CA MET A 224 -8.88 33.57 7.18
C MET A 224 -9.39 32.92 8.46
N GLY A 225 -8.95 31.69 8.76
CA GLY A 225 -9.37 31.00 9.99
C GLY A 225 -8.80 29.60 10.23
N MET A 226 -8.45 28.83 9.19
CA MET A 226 -7.93 27.45 9.34
C MET A 226 -6.48 27.30 8.88
N MET A 227 -5.55 27.98 9.58
CA MET A 227 -4.10 27.83 9.35
C MET A 227 -3.47 26.59 10.01
N GLY A 228 -4.21 25.83 10.82
CA GLY A 228 -3.73 24.57 11.40
C GLY A 228 -3.86 23.38 10.45
N GLY A 229 -2.84 22.54 10.36
CA GLY A 229 -2.96 21.17 9.79
C GLY A 229 -2.68 21.01 8.28
N ARG A 230 -2.05 21.96 7.60
CA ARG A 230 -1.35 21.66 6.33
C ARG A 230 0.05 21.13 6.65
N SER A 231 0.39 19.94 6.13
CA SER A 231 1.79 19.49 6.16
C SER A 231 2.67 20.47 5.35
N LYS A 232 3.90 20.67 5.82
CA LYS A 232 4.94 21.41 5.08
C LYS A 232 5.37 20.66 3.82
N VAL A 233 5.14 19.34 3.78
CA VAL A 233 5.41 18.45 2.66
C VAL A 233 4.06 17.90 2.20
N PRO A 234 3.35 18.55 1.26
CA PRO A 234 2.08 18.03 0.73
C PRO A 234 2.28 16.67 0.03
N ASN A 235 1.17 16.02 -0.35
CA ASN A 235 1.24 14.81 -1.16
C ASN A 235 1.74 15.19 -2.56
N GLY A 236 2.69 14.44 -3.13
CA GLY A 236 3.33 14.78 -4.40
C GLY A 236 4.38 15.89 -4.36
N ALA A 237 4.73 16.43 -3.19
CA ALA A 237 6.00 17.15 -3.03
C ALA A 237 7.17 16.17 -3.24
N PRO A 238 8.23 16.55 -4.00
CA PRO A 238 9.39 15.68 -4.18
C PRO A 238 10.13 15.49 -2.85
N LEU A 239 10.57 14.27 -2.57
CA LEU A 239 11.28 13.94 -1.32
C LEU A 239 12.33 12.85 -1.52
N ARG A 240 13.47 12.99 -0.86
CA ARG A 240 14.44 11.90 -0.73
C ARG A 240 13.96 10.90 0.32
N VAL A 241 13.98 9.62 -0.04
CA VAL A 241 13.51 8.51 0.80
C VAL A 241 14.69 7.88 1.54
N MET A 242 15.73 7.50 0.81
CA MET A 242 16.97 6.94 1.35
C MET A 242 18.10 7.05 0.31
N THR A 243 19.33 6.77 0.72
CA THR A 243 20.50 6.66 -0.15
C THR A 243 21.09 5.26 -0.03
N LEU A 244 21.44 4.63 -1.14
CA LEU A 244 22.38 3.52 -1.19
C LEU A 244 23.76 4.07 -1.57
N ARG A 245 24.80 3.67 -0.84
CA ARG A 245 26.18 4.02 -1.16
C ARG A 245 26.96 2.75 -1.46
N THR A 246 27.60 2.69 -2.63
CA THR A 246 28.28 1.48 -3.11
C THR A 246 29.63 1.28 -2.43
N ARG A 247 29.94 0.03 -2.08
CA ARG A 247 31.25 -0.44 -1.62
C ARG A 247 32.09 -0.87 -2.83
N ALA A 248 33.40 -1.07 -2.61
CA ALA A 248 34.29 -1.65 -3.62
C ALA A 248 34.12 -3.17 -3.82
N ARG A 249 33.35 -3.84 -2.96
CA ARG A 249 33.05 -5.27 -3.06
C ARG A 249 32.03 -5.51 -4.17
N GLN A 250 32.31 -6.47 -5.04
CA GLN A 250 31.37 -6.98 -6.04
C GLN A 250 30.63 -8.20 -5.49
N GLY A 251 29.37 -8.33 -5.87
CA GLY A 251 28.55 -9.52 -5.56
C GLY A 251 28.72 -10.65 -6.57
N PRO A 252 28.04 -11.80 -6.37
CA PRO A 252 27.99 -12.86 -7.37
C PRO A 252 27.30 -12.37 -8.66
N ALA A 253 27.65 -12.99 -9.79
CA ALA A 253 26.95 -12.78 -11.04
C ALA A 253 25.50 -13.28 -10.91
N PHE A 254 24.54 -12.45 -11.32
CA PHE A 254 23.10 -12.75 -11.26
C PHE A 254 22.44 -12.34 -12.58
N ARG A 255 21.44 -13.12 -13.02
CA ARG A 255 20.60 -12.82 -14.17
C ARG A 255 19.15 -12.90 -13.72
N VAL A 256 18.40 -11.82 -13.91
CA VAL A 256 16.96 -11.78 -13.63
C VAL A 256 16.26 -12.92 -14.39
N PRO A 257 15.54 -13.83 -13.70
CA PRO A 257 14.77 -14.88 -14.35
C PRO A 257 13.67 -14.30 -15.25
N GLU A 258 13.49 -14.87 -16.44
CA GLU A 258 12.43 -14.45 -17.38
C GLU A 258 11.03 -14.86 -16.89
N ARG A 259 10.95 -15.96 -16.13
CA ARG A 259 9.78 -16.40 -15.38
C ARG A 259 10.14 -16.47 -13.90
N LEU A 260 9.26 -15.93 -13.06
CA LEU A 260 9.44 -15.86 -11.60
C LEU A 260 8.51 -16.83 -10.87
N SER A 261 7.30 -17.05 -11.38
CA SER A 261 6.33 -17.94 -10.74
C SER A 261 5.36 -18.54 -11.76
N SER A 262 4.52 -19.46 -11.31
CA SER A 262 3.32 -19.91 -11.99
C SER A 262 2.08 -19.64 -11.16
N PHE A 263 1.04 -19.07 -11.78
CA PHE A 263 -0.27 -18.95 -11.16
C PHE A 263 -1.15 -20.16 -11.53
N ASP A 264 -2.03 -20.54 -10.61
CA ASP A 264 -2.91 -21.70 -10.75
C ASP A 264 -4.23 -21.35 -11.48
N ALA A 265 -5.17 -22.28 -11.46
CA ALA A 265 -6.47 -22.10 -12.10
C ALA A 265 -7.30 -20.95 -11.51
N ALA A 266 -7.14 -20.60 -10.23
CA ALA A 266 -7.88 -19.52 -9.57
C ALA A 266 -7.52 -18.13 -10.14
N TRP A 267 -6.37 -18.01 -10.79
CA TRP A 267 -5.95 -16.79 -11.49
C TRP A 267 -6.56 -16.61 -12.89
N SER A 268 -7.29 -17.61 -13.40
CA SER A 268 -7.91 -17.58 -14.73
C SER A 268 -9.00 -16.49 -14.80
N PRO A 269 -9.06 -15.65 -15.86
CA PRO A 269 -10.11 -14.64 -15.97
C PRO A 269 -11.52 -15.25 -16.03
N ARG A 270 -12.44 -14.72 -15.24
CA ARG A 270 -13.86 -15.11 -15.18
C ARG A 270 -14.74 -13.93 -15.58
N ALA A 271 -14.92 -13.75 -16.88
CA ALA A 271 -15.78 -12.69 -17.45
C ALA A 271 -17.29 -12.92 -17.18
N ASP A 272 -17.64 -14.14 -16.75
CA ASP A 272 -18.97 -14.60 -16.37
C ASP A 272 -19.32 -14.40 -14.88
N ALA A 273 -18.35 -14.01 -14.06
CA ALA A 273 -18.53 -13.86 -12.61
C ALA A 273 -19.45 -12.68 -12.26
N GLU A 274 -20.26 -12.83 -11.20
CA GLU A 274 -21.18 -11.80 -10.72
C GLU A 274 -20.41 -10.53 -10.31
N ILE A 275 -20.89 -9.38 -10.82
CA ILE A 275 -20.31 -8.06 -10.60
C ILE A 275 -20.92 -7.39 -9.37
N ARG A 276 -20.07 -6.99 -8.42
CA ARG A 276 -20.39 -6.21 -7.23
C ARG A 276 -19.83 -4.80 -7.41
N ARG A 277 -20.65 -3.77 -7.24
CA ARG A 277 -20.23 -2.36 -7.39
C ARG A 277 -20.09 -1.68 -6.04
N VAL A 278 -18.96 -1.03 -5.84
CA VAL A 278 -18.63 -0.28 -4.63
C VAL A 278 -18.26 1.15 -5.05
N PRO A 279 -19.25 2.05 -5.15
CA PRO A 279 -18.95 3.47 -5.30
C PRO A 279 -18.23 3.97 -4.05
N LEU A 280 -17.12 4.66 -4.27
CA LEU A 280 -16.32 5.37 -3.28
C LEU A 280 -16.74 6.84 -3.34
N GLU A 281 -17.37 7.33 -2.28
CA GLU A 281 -18.04 8.62 -2.29
C GLU A 281 -17.64 9.50 -1.10
N PHE A 282 -17.68 10.82 -1.31
CA PHE A 282 -17.59 11.79 -0.22
C PHE A 282 -18.89 12.57 -0.09
N GLN A 283 -19.66 12.29 0.98
CA GLN A 283 -20.93 12.95 1.28
C GLN A 283 -21.01 13.31 2.76
N ARG A 284 -21.68 14.42 3.11
CA ARG A 284 -21.93 14.84 4.50
C ARG A 284 -20.68 14.92 5.41
N MET A 285 -19.52 15.21 4.82
CA MET A 285 -18.19 15.24 5.48
C MET A 285 -17.60 13.87 5.84
N GLU A 286 -18.14 12.78 5.30
CA GLU A 286 -17.70 11.40 5.53
C GLU A 286 -17.33 10.71 4.21
N TRP A 287 -16.37 9.77 4.30
CA TRP A 287 -16.06 8.81 3.23
C TRP A 287 -17.00 7.61 3.33
N LEU A 288 -17.57 7.22 2.20
CA LEU A 288 -18.55 6.14 2.08
C LEU A 288 -18.08 5.09 1.07
N LEU A 289 -18.25 3.82 1.42
CA LEU A 289 -18.11 2.67 0.52
C LEU A 289 -19.51 2.11 0.31
N GLY A 290 -20.01 2.08 -0.93
CA GLY A 290 -21.39 1.65 -1.21
C GLY A 290 -22.45 2.49 -0.50
N GLY A 291 -22.19 3.80 -0.33
CA GLY A 291 -23.06 4.71 0.41
C GLY A 291 -23.08 4.53 1.94
N ARG A 292 -22.17 3.71 2.51
CA ARG A 292 -22.17 3.31 3.92
C ARG A 292 -20.83 3.61 4.62
N THR A 293 -20.89 3.88 5.91
CA THR A 293 -19.73 3.91 6.84
C THR A 293 -19.60 2.56 7.56
N PHE A 294 -18.45 2.31 8.17
CA PHE A 294 -18.20 1.06 8.90
C PHE A 294 -19.11 0.90 10.14
N ALA A 295 -19.72 -0.27 10.28
CA ALA A 295 -20.44 -0.69 11.47
C ALA A 295 -19.99 -2.09 11.92
N MET A 296 -19.78 -2.27 13.23
CA MET A 296 -18.93 -3.33 13.81
C MET A 296 -19.26 -4.79 13.42
N SER A 297 -20.51 -5.08 13.07
CA SER A 297 -20.97 -6.42 12.68
C SER A 297 -22.06 -6.36 11.58
N ALA A 298 -22.19 -5.24 10.89
CA ALA A 298 -23.18 -5.11 9.82
C ALA A 298 -22.57 -5.57 8.49
N VAL A 299 -23.36 -6.33 7.73
CA VAL A 299 -23.01 -6.81 6.39
C VAL A 299 -24.22 -6.56 5.50
N ALA A 300 -24.02 -5.96 4.34
CA ALA A 300 -25.09 -5.79 3.37
C ALA A 300 -25.28 -7.08 2.52
N PRO A 301 -26.48 -7.32 1.97
CA PRO A 301 -26.72 -8.49 1.11
C PRO A 301 -25.74 -8.56 -0.06
N GLU A 302 -25.37 -7.43 -0.66
CA GLU A 302 -24.43 -7.34 -1.76
C GLU A 302 -22.95 -7.57 -1.37
N GLU A 303 -22.63 -7.64 -0.08
CA GLU A 303 -21.30 -8.00 0.45
C GLU A 303 -21.22 -9.47 0.86
N THR A 304 -22.35 -10.17 0.92
CA THR A 304 -22.42 -11.58 1.30
C THR A 304 -22.09 -12.46 0.09
N VAL A 305 -20.99 -13.19 0.17
CA VAL A 305 -20.49 -14.11 -0.87
C VAL A 305 -20.46 -15.55 -0.37
N ALA A 306 -20.57 -16.51 -1.30
CA ALA A 306 -20.44 -17.93 -0.96
C ALA A 306 -18.97 -18.33 -0.86
N SER A 307 -18.61 -19.20 0.09
CA SER A 307 -17.29 -19.84 0.06
C SER A 307 -17.16 -20.72 -1.19
N GLY A 308 -16.05 -20.59 -1.91
CA GLY A 308 -15.83 -21.15 -3.25
C GLY A 308 -16.17 -20.22 -4.41
N SER A 309 -16.78 -19.04 -4.19
CA SER A 309 -17.28 -18.21 -5.30
C SER A 309 -16.26 -17.18 -5.82
N THR A 310 -16.23 -17.03 -7.14
CA THR A 310 -15.49 -15.95 -7.81
C THR A 310 -16.43 -14.78 -8.11
N HIS A 311 -16.01 -13.57 -7.75
CA HIS A 311 -16.75 -12.33 -8.03
C HIS A 311 -15.85 -11.27 -8.68
N LEU A 312 -16.47 -10.41 -9.50
CA LEU A 312 -15.85 -9.18 -9.96
C LEU A 312 -16.28 -8.04 -9.03
N TRP A 313 -15.32 -7.29 -8.50
CA TRP A 313 -15.58 -6.10 -7.69
C TRP A 313 -15.14 -4.85 -8.47
N GLU A 314 -16.09 -3.94 -8.74
CA GLU A 314 -15.87 -2.67 -9.41
C GLU A 314 -15.83 -1.56 -8.35
N PHE A 315 -14.63 -1.06 -8.04
CA PHE A 315 -14.43 0.09 -7.15
C PHE A 315 -14.48 1.38 -7.97
N GLU A 316 -15.56 2.17 -7.81
CA GLU A 316 -15.84 3.36 -8.63
C GLU A 316 -15.51 4.63 -7.83
N ASN A 317 -14.40 5.30 -8.12
CA ASN A 317 -14.00 6.51 -7.39
C ASN A 317 -14.74 7.76 -7.90
N LEU A 318 -15.84 8.11 -7.24
CA LEU A 318 -16.77 9.14 -7.71
C LEU A 318 -16.34 10.54 -7.25
N VAL A 319 -16.05 11.41 -8.23
CA VAL A 319 -15.84 12.84 -7.99
C VAL A 319 -17.20 13.50 -7.70
N ASN A 320 -17.36 14.07 -6.51
CA ASN A 320 -18.64 14.67 -6.15
C ASN A 320 -18.87 16.04 -6.85
N ARG A 321 -20.11 16.55 -6.79
CA ARG A 321 -20.51 17.80 -7.46
C ARG A 321 -19.75 19.05 -7.02
N MET A 322 -19.01 19.00 -5.92
CA MET A 322 -18.16 20.09 -5.41
C MET A 322 -16.68 19.94 -5.84
N GLY A 323 -16.36 18.92 -6.65
CA GLY A 323 -14.99 18.61 -7.08
C GLY A 323 -14.12 17.98 -6.00
N MET A 324 -14.70 17.54 -4.88
CA MET A 324 -13.97 16.83 -3.82
C MET A 324 -13.79 15.36 -4.24
N GLN A 325 -12.55 14.89 -4.12
CA GLN A 325 -12.07 13.60 -4.60
C GLN A 325 -10.78 13.24 -3.85
N ALA A 326 -10.49 11.96 -3.66
CA ALA A 326 -9.21 11.46 -3.16
C ALA A 326 -8.86 10.15 -3.88
N ALA A 327 -7.60 9.75 -3.85
CA ALA A 327 -7.18 8.42 -4.27
C ALA A 327 -7.36 7.45 -3.10
N HIS A 328 -7.90 6.26 -3.36
CA HIS A 328 -8.21 5.27 -2.33
C HIS A 328 -7.41 3.99 -2.58
N PRO A 329 -6.40 3.65 -1.77
CA PRO A 329 -5.89 2.28 -1.71
C PRO A 329 -6.95 1.39 -1.05
N ILE A 330 -7.74 0.67 -1.84
CA ILE A 330 -8.75 -0.25 -1.30
C ILE A 330 -8.11 -1.59 -1.00
N HIS A 331 -8.15 -1.99 0.28
CA HIS A 331 -7.70 -3.29 0.77
C HIS A 331 -8.88 -4.25 0.96
N ILE A 332 -8.69 -5.53 0.66
CA ILE A 332 -9.64 -6.63 0.96
C ILE A 332 -8.92 -7.64 1.86
N HIS A 333 -9.51 -7.96 3.01
CA HIS A 333 -9.00 -8.94 3.96
C HIS A 333 -9.26 -10.39 3.50
N GLY A 334 -8.51 -11.34 4.08
CA GLY A 334 -8.69 -12.78 3.86
C GLY A 334 -8.32 -13.28 2.46
N ARG A 335 -8.25 -12.41 1.45
CA ARG A 335 -8.00 -12.80 0.06
C ARG A 335 -7.17 -11.82 -0.76
N GLN A 336 -6.26 -12.40 -1.54
CA GLN A 336 -5.75 -11.75 -2.73
C GLN A 336 -6.75 -11.79 -3.89
N PHE A 337 -6.53 -10.87 -4.84
CA PHE A 337 -7.32 -10.70 -6.04
C PHE A 337 -6.42 -10.36 -7.24
N ARG A 338 -7.02 -10.46 -8.43
CA ARG A 338 -6.45 -10.01 -9.69
C ARG A 338 -7.01 -8.66 -10.07
N VAL A 339 -6.18 -7.70 -10.46
CA VAL A 339 -6.69 -6.52 -11.19
C VAL A 339 -7.01 -6.93 -12.62
N VAL A 340 -8.24 -6.70 -13.06
CA VAL A 340 -8.73 -7.07 -14.39
C VAL A 340 -8.50 -5.92 -15.37
N ASP A 341 -8.96 -4.73 -15.01
CA ASP A 341 -8.82 -3.52 -15.80
C ASP A 341 -9.03 -2.23 -14.98
N ARG A 342 -8.65 -1.11 -15.58
CA ARG A 342 -8.83 0.25 -15.07
C ARG A 342 -9.47 1.12 -16.14
N THR A 343 -10.58 1.77 -15.81
CA THR A 343 -11.30 2.65 -16.73
C THR A 343 -11.54 4.03 -16.12
N GLY A 344 -11.79 5.03 -16.97
CA GLY A 344 -11.90 6.42 -16.51
C GLY A 344 -10.58 7.01 -16.00
N GLY A 345 -10.70 7.91 -15.03
CA GLY A 345 -9.62 8.71 -14.48
C GLY A 345 -9.11 9.79 -15.45
N ARG A 346 -8.37 10.77 -14.93
CA ARG A 346 -7.69 11.76 -15.79
C ARG A 346 -6.53 11.09 -16.52
N ALA A 347 -6.50 11.15 -17.85
CA ALA A 347 -5.39 10.63 -18.66
C ALA A 347 -4.04 11.29 -18.34
N SER A 348 -4.06 12.53 -17.87
CA SER A 348 -2.88 13.29 -17.42
C SER A 348 -2.43 12.99 -15.98
N ASN A 349 -3.09 12.08 -15.26
CA ASN A 349 -2.70 11.72 -13.90
C ASN A 349 -1.37 10.95 -13.91
N THR A 350 -0.32 11.57 -13.36
CA THR A 350 1.06 11.07 -13.48
C THR A 350 1.40 9.91 -12.55
N LEU A 351 0.50 9.57 -11.61
CA LEU A 351 0.63 8.38 -10.76
C LEU A 351 0.37 7.09 -11.53
N ARG A 352 -0.45 7.13 -12.60
CA ARG A 352 -0.77 5.94 -13.42
C ARG A 352 0.47 5.25 -14.00
N ALA A 353 1.50 6.03 -14.34
CA ALA A 353 2.72 5.54 -15.00
C ALA A 353 3.57 4.58 -14.14
N GLY A 354 3.35 4.53 -12.82
CA GLY A 354 4.06 3.62 -11.92
C GLY A 354 3.17 2.56 -11.26
N ILE A 355 1.89 2.46 -11.63
CA ILE A 355 1.00 1.45 -11.01
C ILE A 355 1.35 0.04 -11.54
N VAL A 356 1.40 -0.94 -10.63
CA VAL A 356 1.65 -2.34 -10.95
C VAL A 356 0.44 -3.20 -10.59
N ASP A 357 -0.35 -3.52 -11.62
CA ASP A 357 -1.55 -4.35 -11.54
C ASP A 357 -1.29 -5.85 -11.72
N ALA A 358 -0.10 -6.23 -12.17
CA ALA A 358 0.27 -7.62 -12.40
C ALA A 358 0.44 -8.39 -11.08
N GLY A 359 0.15 -9.69 -11.16
CA GLY A 359 0.25 -10.63 -10.04
C GLY A 359 -0.75 -10.37 -8.92
N TRP A 360 -0.83 -11.32 -7.98
CA TRP A 360 -1.76 -11.27 -6.87
C TRP A 360 -1.60 -9.98 -6.04
N ARG A 361 -2.69 -9.22 -5.91
CA ARG A 361 -2.79 -8.00 -5.09
C ARG A 361 -3.73 -8.25 -3.92
N ASP A 362 -3.60 -7.47 -2.85
CA ASP A 362 -4.64 -7.35 -1.82
C ASP A 362 -5.01 -5.89 -1.55
N THR A 363 -4.26 -4.94 -2.11
CA THR A 363 -4.49 -3.51 -1.96
C THR A 363 -4.37 -2.82 -3.32
N VAL A 364 -5.47 -2.23 -3.79
CA VAL A 364 -5.57 -1.60 -5.12
C VAL A 364 -5.76 -0.10 -4.99
N LEU A 365 -4.81 0.69 -5.51
CA LEU A 365 -4.97 2.14 -5.62
C LEU A 365 -6.03 2.46 -6.67
N VAL A 366 -7.12 3.14 -6.29
CA VAL A 366 -8.18 3.64 -7.16
C VAL A 366 -8.06 5.17 -7.24
N LEU A 367 -7.64 5.69 -8.39
CA LEU A 367 -7.37 7.13 -8.56
C LEU A 367 -8.65 7.96 -8.72
N PRO A 368 -8.63 9.30 -8.52
CA PRO A 368 -9.80 10.15 -8.69
C PRO A 368 -10.47 10.02 -10.06
N GLY A 369 -11.76 9.67 -10.07
CA GLY A 369 -12.56 9.44 -11.28
C GLY A 369 -12.27 8.12 -12.00
N GLU A 370 -11.45 7.23 -11.44
CA GLU A 370 -11.13 5.91 -11.97
C GLU A 370 -12.11 4.85 -11.43
N THR A 371 -12.50 3.92 -12.29
CA THR A 371 -13.09 2.64 -11.86
C THR A 371 -12.04 1.56 -12.03
N VAL A 372 -11.77 0.79 -10.97
CA VAL A 372 -10.87 -0.35 -11.02
C VAL A 372 -11.66 -1.62 -10.77
N ARG A 373 -11.56 -2.58 -11.69
CA ARG A 373 -12.23 -3.88 -11.56
C ARG A 373 -11.22 -4.93 -11.12
N VAL A 374 -11.56 -5.67 -10.08
CA VAL A 374 -10.75 -6.78 -9.56
C VAL A 374 -11.56 -8.09 -9.56
N GLN A 375 -10.90 -9.21 -9.76
CA GLN A 375 -11.47 -10.55 -9.62
C GLN A 375 -10.98 -11.17 -8.32
N VAL A 376 -11.91 -11.53 -7.44
CA VAL A 376 -11.64 -12.14 -6.13
C VAL A 376 -12.24 -13.55 -6.12
N GLU A 377 -11.49 -14.56 -5.68
CA GLU A 377 -12.01 -15.91 -5.41
C GLU A 377 -12.06 -16.16 -3.91
N PHE A 378 -13.25 -16.12 -3.33
CA PHE A 378 -13.45 -16.25 -1.89
C PHE A 378 -13.48 -17.71 -1.46
N THR A 379 -12.37 -18.23 -0.96
CA THR A 379 -12.27 -19.46 -0.14
C THR A 379 -11.47 -19.07 1.12
N ARG A 380 -10.93 -19.93 1.98
CA ARG A 380 -11.34 -21.28 2.41
C ARG A 380 -12.10 -21.21 3.74
N HIS A 381 -12.09 -20.03 4.38
CA HIS A 381 -12.57 -19.77 5.72
C HIS A 381 -13.87 -18.94 5.65
N PRO A 382 -15.03 -19.50 6.02
CA PRO A 382 -16.25 -18.70 6.15
C PRO A 382 -16.16 -17.80 7.39
N GLY A 383 -16.57 -16.54 7.26
CA GLY A 383 -16.57 -15.58 8.36
C GLY A 383 -16.77 -14.14 7.88
N LEU A 384 -16.73 -13.22 8.83
CA LEU A 384 -16.78 -11.77 8.59
C LEU A 384 -15.38 -11.20 8.35
N TYR A 385 -15.13 -10.73 7.13
CA TYR A 385 -13.89 -10.07 6.72
C TYR A 385 -14.15 -8.61 6.36
N LEU A 386 -13.11 -7.77 6.42
CA LEU A 386 -13.21 -6.37 6.04
C LEU A 386 -12.77 -6.13 4.60
N TYR A 387 -13.31 -5.06 4.01
CA TYR A 387 -12.64 -4.33 2.96
C TYR A 387 -12.76 -2.83 3.29
N HIS A 388 -11.71 -2.05 3.02
CA HIS A 388 -11.68 -0.65 3.41
C HIS A 388 -10.62 0.16 2.64
N CYS A 389 -10.74 1.49 2.70
CA CYS A 389 -9.65 2.39 2.30
C CYS A 389 -8.48 2.25 3.31
N HIS A 390 -7.24 2.15 2.81
CA HIS A 390 -6.01 2.02 3.60
C HIS A 390 -5.32 3.39 3.85
N LEU A 391 -6.01 4.50 3.58
CA LEU A 391 -5.73 5.73 4.32
C LEU A 391 -6.24 5.52 5.74
N LEU A 392 -5.40 5.70 6.76
CA LEU A 392 -5.67 5.21 8.13
C LEU A 392 -6.47 6.17 9.02
N GLU A 393 -6.86 7.32 8.47
CA GLU A 393 -7.69 8.36 9.06
C GLU A 393 -9.16 8.17 8.67
#